data_AF-A0A378TI94-F1
#
_entry.id   AF-A0A378TI94-F1
#
_cell.length_a   1.000
_cell.length_b   1.000
_cell.length_c   1.000
_cell.angle_alpha   90.00
_cell.angle_beta   90.00
_cell.angle_gamma   90.00
#
_symmetry.space_group_name_H-M   'P 1'
#
loop_
_entity.id
_entity.type
_entity.pdbx_description
1 polymer ?
#
loop_
_entity_poly.entity_id
_entity_poly.type
_entity_poly.pdbx_seq_one_letter_code
_entity_poly.pdbx_strand_id
1 'polypeptide(L)'
;MLARHGEDTYVIWGGHRSLIDAGDRSLTFNLGLDPGATSPVAMSNALFDALPATEPLVVPQIPDVGAPSRWLPGTAVGSVLESRDAGGAVNGFYVLLPQGIQQISGFVADLIRTSQSQDSPTPQLISPDRLVDIPDVDILNVDYYPETTLNFIDTAANPVTCVGWSKMSTDRQATVTVLSGRGLPVSPAMDVNIVKLVRDDRAPDSVVADQTLVLPGAANFVATTSGVVTSDTRESLYWLSPQGVRFGISWDEATLRALNLNPAGAAQAPWPIVRTFAAGPAISRDSALLARDTLPGGGQVALIPDAAQAGG
;
A
#
# COMPACT_ATOMS: atom_id res chain seq x y z
N MET A 1 -6.63 -8.67 2.50
CA MET A 1 -7.70 -8.42 3.52
C MET A 1 -8.75 -7.48 2.94
N LEU A 2 -9.94 -7.42 3.54
CA LEU A 2 -10.98 -6.47 3.18
C LEU A 2 -11.04 -5.35 4.24
N ALA A 3 -10.99 -4.09 3.80
CA ALA A 3 -10.98 -2.92 4.67
C ALA A 3 -12.06 -1.90 4.26
N ARG A 4 -12.45 -1.04 5.20
CA ARG A 4 -13.31 0.13 4.97
C ARG A 4 -12.61 1.40 5.42
N HIS A 5 -12.73 2.46 4.62
CA HIS A 5 -12.32 3.81 4.99
C HIS A 5 -13.37 4.81 4.50
N GLY A 6 -13.94 5.58 5.43
CA GLY A 6 -15.19 6.27 5.17
C GLY A 6 -16.29 5.27 4.78
N GLU A 7 -16.98 5.55 3.68
CA GLU A 7 -18.03 4.68 3.11
C GLU A 7 -17.47 3.65 2.11
N ASP A 8 -16.21 3.79 1.72
CA ASP A 8 -15.59 3.02 0.64
C ASP A 8 -14.97 1.72 1.14
N THR A 9 -15.06 0.67 0.30
CA THR A 9 -14.51 -0.65 0.58
C THR A 9 -13.29 -0.92 -0.29
N TYR A 10 -12.23 -1.42 0.35
CA TYR A 10 -10.95 -1.67 -0.30
C TYR A 10 -10.48 -3.10 -0.09
N VAL A 11 -9.85 -3.66 -1.11
CA VAL A 11 -9.02 -4.86 -0.96
C VAL A 11 -7.58 -4.41 -0.78
N ILE A 12 -6.89 -5.01 0.20
CA ILE A 12 -5.47 -4.76 0.47
C ILE A 12 -4.71 -6.07 0.22
N TRP A 13 -3.79 -6.05 -0.72
CA TRP A 13 -2.91 -7.16 -1.09
C TRP A 13 -1.64 -6.61 -1.73
N GLY A 14 -0.58 -7.42 -1.84
CA GLY A 14 0.60 -7.07 -2.64
C GLY A 14 1.25 -5.71 -2.32
N GLY A 15 1.12 -5.21 -1.09
CA GLY A 15 1.69 -3.90 -0.73
C GLY A 15 0.87 -2.68 -1.15
N HIS A 16 -0.36 -2.83 -1.64
CA HIS A 16 -1.20 -1.73 -2.12
C HIS A 16 -2.67 -1.93 -1.72
N ARG A 17 -3.49 -0.92 -2.04
CA ARG A 17 -4.94 -0.94 -1.84
C ARG A 17 -5.65 -0.60 -3.15
N SER A 18 -6.81 -1.19 -3.36
CA SER A 18 -7.68 -0.87 -4.49
C SER A 18 -9.11 -0.81 -4.04
N LEU A 19 -9.82 0.22 -4.52
CA LEU A 19 -11.25 0.37 -4.29
C LEU A 19 -12.00 -0.78 -4.98
N ILE A 20 -13.02 -1.32 -4.33
CA ILE A 20 -13.93 -2.30 -4.92
C ILE A 20 -15.38 -1.91 -4.65
N ASP A 21 -16.28 -2.33 -5.55
CA ASP A 21 -17.70 -2.42 -5.23
C ASP A 21 -17.99 -3.81 -4.67
N ALA A 22 -18.28 -3.89 -3.36
CA ALA A 22 -18.63 -5.15 -2.70
C ALA A 22 -20.00 -5.71 -3.14
N GLY A 23 -20.80 -4.93 -3.87
CA GLY A 23 -22.05 -5.36 -4.50
C GLY A 23 -21.87 -6.01 -5.87
N ASP A 24 -20.74 -5.82 -6.56
CA ASP A 24 -20.47 -6.44 -7.86
C ASP A 24 -20.10 -7.92 -7.69
N ARG A 25 -21.11 -8.77 -7.85
CA ARG A 25 -20.95 -10.23 -7.71
C ARG A 25 -19.95 -10.83 -8.71
N SER A 26 -19.75 -10.23 -9.88
CA SER A 26 -18.76 -10.73 -10.85
C SER A 26 -17.36 -10.55 -10.29
N LEU A 27 -17.09 -9.39 -9.70
CA LEU A 27 -15.82 -9.09 -9.05
C LEU A 27 -15.63 -9.91 -7.77
N THR A 28 -16.60 -9.89 -6.85
CA THR A 28 -16.44 -10.54 -5.55
C THR A 28 -16.29 -12.06 -5.66
N PHE A 29 -16.99 -12.69 -6.62
CA PHE A 29 -16.85 -14.12 -6.90
C PHE A 29 -15.42 -14.48 -7.33
N ASN A 30 -14.86 -13.75 -8.29
CA ASN A 30 -13.50 -14.01 -8.80
C ASN A 30 -12.41 -13.64 -7.79
N LEU A 31 -12.66 -12.65 -6.92
CA LEU A 31 -11.77 -12.32 -5.81
C LEU A 31 -11.69 -13.44 -4.76
N GLY A 32 -12.66 -14.37 -4.74
CA GLY A 32 -12.83 -15.32 -3.64
C GLY A 32 -13.42 -14.66 -2.39
N LEU A 33 -14.11 -13.53 -2.55
CA LEU A 33 -14.73 -12.82 -1.44
C LEU A 33 -16.09 -13.47 -1.10
N ASP A 34 -16.13 -14.21 0.00
CA ASP A 34 -17.36 -14.70 0.60
C ASP A 34 -17.96 -13.62 1.53
N PRO A 35 -19.08 -12.97 1.17
CA PRO A 35 -19.70 -11.94 2.00
C PRO A 35 -20.30 -12.48 3.30
N GLY A 36 -20.50 -13.79 3.42
CA GLY A 36 -20.96 -14.43 4.66
C GLY A 36 -19.83 -14.68 5.67
N ALA A 37 -18.58 -14.79 5.20
CA ALA A 37 -17.42 -15.08 6.02
C ALA A 37 -16.45 -13.89 6.18
N THR A 38 -16.43 -12.97 5.20
CA THR A 38 -15.50 -11.85 5.17
C THR A 38 -16.27 -10.54 5.29
N SER A 39 -15.95 -9.77 6.34
CA SER A 39 -16.49 -8.43 6.54
C SER A 39 -15.37 -7.38 6.51
N PRO A 40 -15.60 -6.21 5.90
CA PRO A 40 -14.59 -5.16 5.87
C PRO A 40 -14.34 -4.61 7.28
N VAL A 41 -13.07 -4.45 7.65
CA VAL A 41 -12.68 -3.81 8.91
C VAL A 41 -12.29 -2.36 8.69
N ALA A 42 -12.64 -1.47 9.63
CA ALA A 42 -12.25 -0.07 9.54
C ALA A 42 -10.73 0.07 9.57
N MET A 43 -10.15 0.82 8.61
CA MET A 43 -8.74 1.18 8.61
C MET A 43 -8.55 2.63 9.07
N SER A 44 -7.43 2.88 9.77
CA SER A 44 -7.04 4.23 10.15
C SER A 44 -6.60 5.05 8.95
N ASN A 45 -6.66 6.38 9.06
CA ASN A 45 -6.15 7.29 8.03
C ASN A 45 -4.65 7.09 7.77
N ALA A 46 -3.87 6.77 8.81
CA ALA A 46 -2.46 6.47 8.68
C ALA A 46 -2.20 5.19 7.87
N LEU A 47 -2.93 4.10 8.17
CA LEU A 47 -2.80 2.85 7.41
C LEU A 47 -3.27 3.03 5.98
N PHE A 48 -4.36 3.77 5.77
CA PHE A 48 -4.80 4.18 4.45
C PHE A 48 -3.62 4.88 3.76
N ASP A 49 -3.24 6.09 4.15
CA ASP A 49 -2.25 6.92 3.45
C ASP A 49 -0.90 6.22 3.19
N ALA A 50 -0.50 5.27 4.03
CA ALA A 50 0.74 4.50 3.86
C ALA A 50 0.65 3.36 2.84
N LEU A 51 -0.56 2.91 2.48
CA LEU A 51 -0.81 1.96 1.40
C LEU A 51 -0.96 2.69 0.06
N PRO A 52 -0.06 2.48 -0.92
CA PRO A 52 -0.23 2.99 -2.27
C PRO A 52 -1.58 2.60 -2.85
N ALA A 53 -2.28 3.57 -3.44
CA ALA A 53 -3.53 3.33 -4.15
C ALA A 53 -3.25 2.94 -5.60
N THR A 54 -3.96 1.93 -6.10
CA THR A 54 -4.09 1.67 -7.53
C THR A 54 -5.43 2.21 -8.04
N GLU A 55 -5.72 1.99 -9.32
CA GLU A 55 -7.08 2.17 -9.81
C GLU A 55 -8.06 1.15 -9.19
N PRO A 56 -9.38 1.44 -9.19
CA PRO A 56 -10.39 0.53 -8.68
C PRO A 56 -10.36 -0.81 -9.41
N LEU A 57 -10.49 -1.91 -8.68
CA LEU A 57 -10.72 -3.20 -9.33
C LEU A 57 -12.18 -3.24 -9.79
N VAL A 58 -12.35 -3.36 -11.09
CA VAL A 58 -13.65 -3.45 -11.76
C VAL A 58 -13.55 -4.47 -12.88
N VAL A 59 -14.67 -4.87 -13.47
CA VAL A 59 -14.61 -5.60 -14.74
C VAL A 59 -13.99 -4.66 -15.80
N PRO A 60 -12.84 -5.02 -16.41
CA PRO A 60 -12.17 -4.16 -17.37
C PRO A 60 -13.07 -3.93 -18.60
N GLN A 61 -13.17 -2.69 -19.02
CA GLN A 61 -13.99 -2.30 -20.18
C GLN A 61 -13.24 -2.61 -21.47
N ILE A 62 -13.81 -3.52 -22.27
CA ILE A 62 -13.21 -3.97 -23.53
C ILE A 62 -13.86 -3.21 -24.70
N PRO A 63 -13.09 -2.41 -25.47
CA PRO A 63 -13.61 -1.73 -26.65
C PRO A 63 -14.15 -2.71 -27.69
N ASP A 64 -15.28 -2.38 -28.31
CA ASP A 64 -15.95 -3.17 -29.35
C ASP A 64 -16.25 -4.64 -28.97
N VAL A 65 -16.47 -4.91 -27.67
CA VAL A 65 -16.80 -6.25 -27.18
C VAL A 65 -17.95 -6.89 -27.97
N GLY A 66 -17.78 -8.15 -28.37
CA GLY A 66 -18.74 -8.89 -29.19
C GLY A 66 -18.61 -8.66 -30.71
N ALA A 67 -17.84 -7.66 -31.16
CA ALA A 67 -17.60 -7.47 -32.59
C ALA A 67 -16.76 -8.61 -33.19
N PRO A 68 -16.95 -8.99 -34.46
CA PRO A 68 -16.09 -9.98 -35.11
C PRO A 68 -14.62 -9.54 -35.13
N SER A 69 -13.71 -10.43 -34.74
CA SER A 69 -12.29 -10.14 -34.79
C SER A 69 -11.75 -10.17 -36.22
N ARG A 70 -10.88 -9.21 -36.55
CA ARG A 70 -10.08 -9.21 -37.79
C ARG A 70 -8.88 -10.16 -37.72
N TRP A 71 -8.43 -10.48 -36.50
CA TRP A 71 -7.21 -11.26 -36.24
C TRP A 71 -7.50 -12.75 -36.13
N LEU A 72 -8.65 -13.10 -35.55
CA LEU A 72 -9.07 -14.48 -35.35
C LEU A 72 -10.49 -14.69 -35.90
N PRO A 73 -10.62 -15.11 -37.18
CA PRO A 73 -11.93 -15.34 -37.80
C PRO A 73 -12.77 -16.33 -37.00
N GLY A 74 -14.05 -15.96 -36.77
CA GLY A 74 -14.98 -16.78 -35.98
C GLY A 74 -14.92 -16.53 -34.46
N THR A 75 -13.98 -15.71 -33.98
CA THR A 75 -13.90 -15.29 -32.58
C THR A 75 -14.28 -13.82 -32.45
N ALA A 76 -14.96 -13.47 -31.36
CA ALA A 76 -15.37 -12.10 -31.07
C ALA A 76 -14.30 -11.35 -30.25
N VAL A 77 -14.26 -10.03 -30.39
CA VAL A 77 -13.52 -9.16 -29.48
C VAL A 77 -14.05 -9.34 -28.05
N GLY A 78 -13.13 -9.42 -27.08
CA GLY A 78 -13.43 -9.73 -25.68
C GLY A 78 -13.35 -11.22 -25.34
N SER A 79 -13.18 -12.10 -26.33
CA SER A 79 -12.90 -13.51 -26.06
C SER A 79 -11.57 -13.69 -25.34
N VAL A 80 -11.59 -14.52 -24.31
CA VAL A 80 -10.41 -14.93 -23.55
C VAL A 80 -9.81 -16.17 -24.19
N LEU A 81 -8.54 -16.05 -24.53
CA LEU A 81 -7.74 -17.08 -25.17
C LEU A 81 -6.77 -17.69 -24.15
N GLU A 82 -6.50 -18.98 -24.31
CA GLU A 82 -5.53 -19.73 -23.51
C GLU A 82 -4.50 -20.37 -24.43
N SER A 83 -3.22 -20.26 -24.07
CA SER A 83 -2.12 -20.96 -24.72
C SER A 83 -1.59 -22.07 -23.81
N ARG A 84 -1.09 -23.14 -24.43
CA ARG A 84 -0.49 -24.28 -23.73
C ARG A 84 0.92 -24.57 -24.26
N ASP A 85 1.79 -25.04 -23.38
CA ASP A 85 3.11 -25.52 -23.76
C ASP A 85 3.06 -26.91 -24.42
N ALA A 86 4.21 -27.42 -24.86
CA ALA A 86 4.33 -28.74 -25.48
C ALA A 86 3.95 -29.90 -24.54
N GLY A 87 3.93 -29.67 -23.22
CA GLY A 87 3.47 -30.63 -22.21
C GLY A 87 1.97 -30.55 -21.92
N GLY A 88 1.26 -29.60 -22.53
CA GLY A 88 -0.17 -29.36 -22.35
C GLY A 88 -0.51 -28.52 -21.12
N ALA A 89 0.48 -27.96 -20.43
CA ALA A 89 0.26 -27.03 -19.31
C ALA A 89 -0.08 -25.63 -19.84
N VAL A 90 -1.01 -24.95 -19.17
CA VAL A 90 -1.35 -23.57 -19.50
C VAL A 90 -0.15 -22.68 -19.24
N ASN A 91 0.26 -21.90 -20.25
CA ASN A 91 1.42 -21.02 -20.18
C ASN A 91 1.10 -19.55 -20.46
N GLY A 92 -0.17 -19.21 -20.72
CA GLY A 92 -0.59 -17.82 -20.85
C GLY A 92 -2.09 -17.67 -21.11
N PHE A 93 -2.64 -16.56 -20.63
CA PHE A 93 -3.98 -16.09 -20.94
C PHE A 93 -3.89 -14.77 -21.69
N TYR A 94 -4.79 -14.58 -22.65
CA TYR A 94 -4.84 -13.38 -23.48
C TYR A 94 -6.29 -12.95 -23.65
N VAL A 95 -6.51 -11.65 -23.82
CA VAL A 95 -7.80 -11.12 -24.28
C VAL A 95 -7.66 -10.64 -25.72
N LEU A 96 -8.62 -11.00 -26.56
CA LEU A 96 -8.68 -10.54 -27.94
C LEU A 96 -9.28 -9.13 -28.00
N LEU A 97 -8.51 -8.18 -28.52
CA LEU A 97 -8.87 -6.77 -28.66
C LEU A 97 -9.02 -6.39 -30.14
N PRO A 98 -9.64 -5.24 -30.46
CA PRO A 98 -9.82 -4.83 -31.86
C PRO A 98 -8.49 -4.65 -32.62
N GLN A 99 -7.42 -4.27 -31.90
CA GLN A 99 -6.10 -3.96 -32.45
C GLN A 99 -5.08 -5.09 -32.30
N GLY A 100 -5.39 -6.16 -31.56
CA GLY A 100 -4.44 -7.24 -31.30
C GLY A 100 -4.87 -8.13 -30.14
N ILE A 101 -3.90 -8.65 -29.40
CA ILE A 101 -4.07 -9.38 -28.15
C ILE A 101 -3.33 -8.66 -27.03
N GLN A 102 -3.82 -8.80 -25.81
CA GLN A 102 -3.09 -8.38 -24.61
C GLN A 102 -2.95 -9.57 -23.68
N GLN A 103 -1.74 -9.83 -23.17
CA GLN A 103 -1.53 -10.84 -22.14
C GLN A 103 -2.18 -10.36 -20.82
N ILE A 104 -2.87 -11.28 -20.13
CA ILE A 104 -3.60 -10.99 -18.90
C ILE A 104 -3.32 -12.07 -17.85
N SER A 105 -3.56 -11.74 -16.58
CA SER A 105 -3.49 -12.73 -15.49
C SER A 105 -4.65 -13.73 -15.57
N GLY A 106 -4.50 -14.87 -14.88
CA GLY A 106 -5.59 -15.85 -14.76
C GLY A 106 -6.82 -15.25 -14.06
N PHE A 107 -6.63 -14.38 -13.07
CA PHE A 107 -7.72 -13.64 -12.43
C PHE A 107 -8.50 -12.76 -13.42
N VAL A 108 -7.81 -11.98 -14.25
CA VAL A 108 -8.45 -11.10 -15.24
C VAL A 108 -9.20 -11.92 -16.28
N ALA A 109 -8.63 -13.06 -16.70
CA ALA A 109 -9.27 -14.01 -17.60
C ALA A 109 -10.61 -14.52 -17.04
N ASP A 110 -10.63 -14.96 -15.77
CA ASP A 110 -11.84 -15.44 -15.11
C ASP A 110 -12.85 -14.30 -14.85
N LEU A 111 -12.38 -13.10 -14.50
CA LEU A 111 -13.21 -11.93 -14.30
C LEU A 111 -13.95 -11.53 -15.59
N ILE A 112 -13.24 -11.43 -16.72
CA ILE A 112 -13.85 -11.14 -18.03
C ILE A 112 -14.88 -12.21 -18.37
N ARG A 113 -14.54 -13.50 -18.19
CA ARG A 113 -15.43 -14.62 -18.53
C ARG A 113 -16.66 -14.71 -17.63
N THR A 114 -16.56 -14.29 -16.37
CA THR A 114 -17.70 -14.24 -15.45
C THR A 114 -18.64 -13.07 -15.78
N SER A 115 -18.08 -11.95 -16.22
CA SER A 115 -18.85 -10.74 -16.54
C SER A 115 -19.61 -10.82 -17.87
N GLN A 116 -19.22 -11.72 -18.76
CA GLN A 116 -19.79 -11.87 -20.10
C GLN A 116 -20.45 -13.23 -20.25
N SER A 117 -21.55 -13.29 -20.99
CA SER A 117 -22.12 -14.58 -21.39
C SER A 117 -21.17 -15.24 -22.39
N GLN A 118 -20.50 -16.31 -21.97
CA GLN A 118 -19.60 -17.08 -22.83
C GLN A 118 -20.30 -18.34 -23.31
N ASP A 119 -20.15 -18.67 -24.60
CA ASP A 119 -20.68 -19.92 -25.17
C ASP A 119 -19.91 -21.16 -24.68
N SER A 120 -18.74 -20.97 -24.06
CA SER A 120 -17.84 -22.04 -23.62
C SER A 120 -17.48 -21.95 -22.12
N PRO A 121 -17.48 -23.10 -21.40
CA PRO A 121 -17.08 -23.17 -20.00
C PRO A 121 -15.55 -23.08 -19.80
N THR A 122 -14.75 -23.13 -20.85
CA THR A 122 -13.29 -22.91 -20.80
C THR A 122 -12.86 -21.79 -21.75
N PRO A 123 -11.72 -21.12 -21.50
CA PRO A 123 -11.11 -20.20 -22.48
C PRO A 123 -10.89 -20.89 -23.84
N GLN A 124 -10.88 -20.10 -24.91
CA GLN A 124 -10.64 -20.64 -26.24
C GLN A 124 -9.15 -20.96 -26.41
N LEU A 125 -8.82 -22.20 -26.75
CA LEU A 125 -7.44 -22.58 -27.03
C LEU A 125 -6.93 -21.86 -28.29
N ILE A 126 -5.76 -21.22 -28.18
CA ILE A 126 -5.02 -20.67 -29.31
C ILE A 126 -3.64 -21.34 -29.38
N SER A 127 -3.22 -21.69 -30.60
CA SER A 127 -1.92 -22.30 -30.82
C SER A 127 -0.81 -21.23 -30.88
N PRO A 128 0.42 -21.51 -30.42
CA PRO A 128 1.50 -20.52 -30.39
C PRO A 128 1.84 -19.91 -31.75
N ASP A 129 1.73 -20.69 -32.83
CA ASP A 129 1.96 -20.23 -34.21
C ASP A 129 0.93 -19.19 -34.68
N ARG A 130 -0.31 -19.28 -34.19
CA ARG A 130 -1.35 -18.28 -34.48
C ARG A 130 -1.18 -17.04 -33.62
N LEU A 131 -0.71 -17.21 -32.38
CA LEU A 131 -0.50 -16.12 -31.44
C LEU A 131 0.56 -15.14 -31.95
N VAL A 132 1.67 -15.65 -32.52
CA VAL A 132 2.78 -14.81 -33.01
C VAL A 132 2.41 -13.93 -34.22
N ASP A 133 1.32 -14.25 -34.93
CA ASP A 133 0.82 -13.48 -36.07
C ASP A 133 -0.12 -12.34 -35.65
N ILE A 134 -0.48 -12.24 -34.36
CA ILE A 134 -1.38 -11.20 -33.84
C ILE A 134 -0.55 -10.15 -33.07
N PRO A 135 -0.74 -8.85 -33.32
CA PRO A 135 -0.03 -7.81 -32.57
C PRO A 135 -0.27 -7.89 -31.07
N ASP A 136 0.80 -7.77 -30.28
CA ASP A 136 0.73 -7.55 -28.84
C ASP A 136 0.44 -6.07 -28.57
N VAL A 137 -0.60 -5.80 -27.78
CA VAL A 137 -1.05 -4.45 -27.43
C VAL A 137 -1.25 -4.34 -25.92
N ASP A 138 -1.08 -3.13 -25.41
CA ASP A 138 -1.31 -2.81 -24.00
C ASP A 138 -2.34 -1.67 -23.92
N ILE A 139 -3.62 -2.05 -23.80
CA ILE A 139 -4.78 -1.13 -23.85
C ILE A 139 -5.56 -1.18 -22.53
N LEU A 140 -5.70 -2.37 -21.94
CA LEU A 140 -6.38 -2.56 -20.66
C LEU A 140 -5.40 -2.30 -19.52
N ASN A 141 -5.75 -1.39 -18.61
CA ASN A 141 -4.97 -1.16 -17.39
C ASN A 141 -5.27 -2.27 -16.36
N VAL A 142 -4.62 -3.43 -16.52
CA VAL A 142 -4.88 -4.63 -15.70
C VAL A 142 -3.64 -5.18 -14.99
N ASP A 143 -2.47 -4.56 -15.17
CA ASP A 143 -1.20 -5.03 -14.59
C ASP A 143 -1.19 -5.03 -13.05
N TYR A 144 -2.04 -4.22 -12.43
CA TYR A 144 -2.16 -4.15 -10.97
C TYR A 144 -3.17 -5.16 -10.41
N TYR A 145 -3.90 -5.90 -11.25
CA TYR A 145 -4.89 -6.87 -10.80
C TYR A 145 -4.17 -8.05 -10.12
N PRO A 146 -4.86 -8.79 -9.22
CA PRO A 146 -4.31 -10.04 -8.69
C PRO A 146 -3.91 -11.00 -9.81
N GLU A 147 -2.89 -11.82 -9.56
CA GLU A 147 -2.52 -12.90 -10.49
C GLU A 147 -3.56 -14.03 -10.47
N THR A 148 -4.10 -14.30 -9.28
CA THR A 148 -5.05 -15.37 -8.99
C THR A 148 -6.07 -14.91 -7.94
N THR A 149 -7.08 -15.74 -7.69
CA THR A 149 -8.05 -15.51 -6.59
C THR A 149 -7.33 -15.26 -5.26
N LEU A 150 -7.87 -14.33 -4.48
CA LEU A 150 -7.29 -13.98 -3.19
C LEU A 150 -7.82 -14.90 -2.08
N ASN A 151 -7.00 -15.07 -1.05
CA ASN A 151 -7.42 -15.66 0.22
C ASN A 151 -7.61 -14.54 1.24
N PHE A 152 -8.86 -14.30 1.65
CA PHE A 152 -9.16 -13.27 2.63
C PHE A 152 -8.78 -13.72 4.03
N ILE A 153 -8.23 -12.77 4.81
CA ILE A 153 -7.78 -12.99 6.18
C ILE A 153 -8.98 -12.88 7.10
N ASP A 154 -9.13 -13.85 8.02
CA ASP A 154 -10.02 -13.73 9.17
C ASP A 154 -9.42 -12.69 10.14
N THR A 155 -10.04 -11.52 10.15
CA THR A 155 -9.64 -10.37 10.98
C THR A 155 -10.04 -10.51 12.44
N ALA A 156 -10.97 -11.42 12.78
CA ALA A 156 -11.24 -11.76 14.18
C ALA A 156 -10.10 -12.59 14.77
N ALA A 157 -9.55 -13.53 13.99
CA ALA A 157 -8.39 -14.32 14.38
C ALA A 157 -7.05 -13.56 14.24
N ASN A 158 -6.96 -12.60 13.31
CA ASN A 158 -5.76 -11.81 13.01
C ASN A 158 -6.08 -10.31 13.02
N PRO A 159 -6.31 -9.70 14.20
CA PRO A 159 -6.79 -8.33 14.32
C PRO A 159 -5.74 -7.25 13.96
N VAL A 160 -4.46 -7.62 13.83
CA VAL A 160 -3.40 -6.67 13.52
C VAL A 160 -3.08 -6.73 12.03
N THR A 161 -3.16 -5.59 11.36
CA THR A 161 -2.64 -5.37 10.01
C THR A 161 -1.60 -4.26 10.06
N CYS A 162 -0.42 -4.52 9.52
CA CYS A 162 0.67 -3.56 9.42
C CYS A 162 1.05 -3.36 7.95
N VAL A 163 1.43 -2.14 7.60
CA VAL A 163 2.15 -1.84 6.37
C VAL A 163 3.62 -1.60 6.71
N GLY A 164 4.50 -2.32 6.02
CA GLY A 164 5.94 -2.15 6.11
C GLY A 164 6.44 -1.39 4.88
N TRP A 165 7.42 -0.53 5.07
CA TRP A 165 8.14 0.14 3.99
C TRP A 165 9.63 0.03 4.26
N SER A 166 10.41 -0.32 3.23
CA SER A 166 11.87 -0.40 3.34
C SER A 166 12.54 0.03 2.04
N LYS A 167 13.62 0.80 2.17
CA LYS A 167 14.52 1.13 1.07
C LYS A 167 15.95 1.18 1.61
N MET A 168 16.81 0.29 1.13
CA MET A 168 18.22 0.29 1.48
C MET A 168 18.97 1.37 0.69
N SER A 169 20.19 1.70 1.13
CA SER A 169 20.97 2.82 0.56
C SER A 169 21.28 2.67 -0.94
N THR A 170 21.34 1.44 -1.45
CA THR A 170 21.61 1.14 -2.87
C THR A 170 20.36 0.80 -3.66
N ASP A 171 19.19 0.73 -3.02
CA ASP A 171 17.96 0.31 -3.67
C ASP A 171 17.41 1.42 -4.56
N ARG A 172 17.07 1.05 -5.80
CA ARG A 172 16.43 1.98 -6.74
C ARG A 172 14.96 2.23 -6.42
N GLN A 173 14.30 1.27 -5.77
CA GLN A 173 12.89 1.32 -5.42
C GLN A 173 12.69 0.82 -3.99
N ALA A 174 11.75 1.43 -3.28
CA ALA A 174 11.29 0.92 -2.00
C ALA A 174 10.42 -0.33 -2.17
N THR A 175 10.41 -1.16 -1.14
CA THR A 175 9.48 -2.29 -1.03
C THR A 175 8.40 -1.95 -0.02
N VAL A 176 7.14 -2.18 -0.39
CA VAL A 176 5.98 -2.09 0.51
C VAL A 176 5.48 -3.49 0.79
N THR A 177 5.28 -3.82 2.06
CA THR A 177 4.76 -5.11 2.50
C THR A 177 3.51 -4.91 3.34
N VAL A 178 2.61 -5.89 3.29
CA VAL A 178 1.45 -5.95 4.19
C VAL A 178 1.60 -7.20 5.03
N LEU A 179 1.53 -7.01 6.35
CA LEU A 179 1.62 -8.07 7.35
C LEU A 179 0.29 -8.14 8.07
N SER A 180 -0.17 -9.34 8.38
CA SER A 180 -1.35 -9.55 9.20
C SER A 180 -1.10 -10.64 10.23
N GLY A 181 -1.59 -10.46 11.44
CA GLY A 181 -1.40 -11.43 12.51
C GLY A 181 -2.13 -11.09 13.79
N ARG A 182 -1.77 -11.80 14.86
CA ARG A 182 -2.37 -11.67 16.20
C ARG A 182 -1.85 -10.49 17.02
N GLY A 183 -0.70 -9.96 16.64
CA GLY A 183 0.01 -8.92 17.38
C GLY A 183 0.94 -8.14 16.45
N LEU A 184 1.62 -7.14 17.01
CA LEU A 184 2.62 -6.37 16.27
C LEU A 184 3.78 -7.28 15.81
N PRO A 185 4.36 -7.05 14.61
CA PRO A 185 5.44 -7.87 14.06
C PRO A 185 6.80 -7.55 14.71
N VAL A 186 6.86 -7.53 16.04
CA VAL A 186 8.06 -7.27 16.84
C VAL A 186 8.15 -8.27 17.99
N SER A 187 9.36 -8.45 18.55
CA SER A 187 9.54 -9.28 19.74
C SER A 187 8.79 -8.67 20.94
N PRO A 188 8.09 -9.48 21.76
CA PRO A 188 7.44 -8.99 22.98
C PRO A 188 8.39 -8.27 23.96
N ALA A 189 9.69 -8.56 23.91
CA ALA A 189 10.68 -7.85 24.71
C ALA A 189 10.78 -6.35 24.36
N MET A 190 10.26 -5.94 23.20
CA MET A 190 10.23 -4.54 22.77
C MET A 190 9.08 -3.74 23.38
N ASP A 191 8.10 -4.38 24.01
CA ASP A 191 6.89 -3.72 24.51
C ASP A 191 7.21 -2.62 25.53
N VAL A 192 8.29 -2.78 26.30
CA VAL A 192 8.78 -1.78 27.28
C VAL A 192 9.21 -0.45 26.63
N ASN A 193 9.48 -0.45 25.32
CA ASN A 193 9.87 0.74 24.56
C ASN A 193 8.68 1.36 23.79
N ILE A 194 7.47 0.81 23.95
CA ILE A 194 6.27 1.40 23.35
C ILE A 194 5.93 2.67 24.12
N VAL A 195 5.92 3.78 23.39
CA VAL A 195 5.55 5.10 23.92
C VAL A 195 4.13 5.40 23.50
N LYS A 196 3.26 5.67 24.48
CA LYS A 196 1.91 6.20 24.21
C LYS A 196 2.02 7.68 23.89
N LEU A 197 1.60 8.07 22.69
CA LEU A 197 1.69 9.46 22.27
C LEU A 197 0.65 10.31 22.99
N VAL A 198 1.12 11.46 23.47
CA VAL A 198 0.26 12.48 24.03
C VAL A 198 -0.23 13.33 22.86
N ARG A 199 -1.42 13.00 22.34
CA ARG A 199 -1.98 13.67 21.17
C ARG A 199 -2.89 14.82 21.57
N ASP A 200 -2.73 15.93 20.87
CA ASP A 200 -3.71 17.04 20.88
C ASP A 200 -4.99 16.66 20.12
N ASP A 201 -4.82 15.91 19.04
CA ASP A 201 -5.90 15.43 18.20
C ASP A 201 -6.28 13.99 18.55
N ARG A 202 -7.54 13.81 18.94
CA ARG A 202 -8.14 12.50 19.26
C ARG A 202 -9.29 12.17 18.32
N ALA A 203 -9.45 12.93 17.25
CA ALA A 203 -10.47 12.66 16.26
C ALA A 203 -10.17 11.29 15.61
N PRO A 204 -11.22 10.50 15.27
CA PRO A 204 -11.03 9.18 14.65
C PRO A 204 -10.25 9.23 13.32
N ASP A 205 -10.23 10.39 12.67
CA ASP A 205 -9.54 10.69 11.42
C ASP A 205 -8.12 11.27 11.63
N SER A 206 -7.60 11.26 12.86
CA SER A 206 -6.23 11.68 13.12
C SER A 206 -5.23 10.75 12.41
N VAL A 207 -4.19 11.34 11.85
CA VAL A 207 -3.06 10.60 11.26
C VAL A 207 -1.94 10.34 12.27
N VAL A 208 -1.99 10.98 13.44
CA VAL A 208 -0.99 10.78 14.50
C VAL A 208 -1.28 9.46 15.21
N ALA A 209 -0.26 8.61 15.32
CA ALA A 209 -0.39 7.29 15.93
C ALA A 209 -0.78 7.38 17.40
N ASP A 210 -1.52 6.39 17.90
CA ASP A 210 -1.81 6.26 19.34
C ASP A 210 -0.55 5.92 20.15
N GLN A 211 0.33 5.12 19.54
CA GLN A 211 1.55 4.60 20.13
C GLN A 211 2.66 4.55 19.10
N THR A 212 3.89 4.70 19.55
CA THR A 212 5.09 4.60 18.72
C THR A 212 6.09 3.67 19.36
N LEU A 213 6.78 2.89 18.52
CA LEU A 213 7.92 2.09 18.91
C LEU A 213 9.07 2.43 17.97
N VAL A 214 10.14 3.01 18.50
CA VAL A 214 11.39 3.22 17.77
C VAL A 214 12.40 2.19 18.28
N LEU A 215 12.87 1.32 17.40
CA LEU A 215 13.80 0.25 17.78
C LEU A 215 15.18 0.82 18.14
N PRO A 216 15.89 0.22 19.12
CA PRO A 216 17.28 0.56 19.39
C PRO A 216 18.15 0.47 18.14
N GLY A 217 18.94 1.51 17.87
CA GLY A 217 19.79 1.59 16.68
C GLY A 217 19.08 1.97 15.39
N ALA A 218 17.76 2.23 15.41
CA ALA A 218 17.04 2.75 14.25
C ALA A 218 17.58 4.14 13.85
N ALA A 219 17.59 4.40 12.54
CA ALA A 219 17.94 5.71 12.02
C ALA A 219 16.93 6.76 12.53
N ASN A 220 17.45 7.81 13.16
CA ASN A 220 16.66 8.92 13.69
C ASN A 220 16.78 10.20 12.85
N PHE A 221 17.74 10.29 11.93
CA PHE A 221 17.84 11.39 10.97
C PHE A 221 17.34 10.94 9.60
N VAL A 222 16.18 11.46 9.20
CA VAL A 222 15.46 11.03 8.01
C VAL A 222 15.18 12.17 7.05
N ALA A 223 15.14 11.86 5.76
CA ALA A 223 14.62 12.71 4.72
C ALA A 223 13.32 12.10 4.20
N THR A 224 12.25 12.90 4.16
CA THR A 224 10.98 12.44 3.62
C THR A 224 11.05 12.32 2.11
N THR A 225 10.43 11.26 1.61
CA THR A 225 10.11 11.09 0.20
C THR A 225 8.61 11.24 -0.01
N SER A 226 8.21 11.47 -1.26
CA SER A 226 6.85 11.16 -1.68
C SER A 226 6.50 9.68 -1.39
N GLY A 227 5.20 9.35 -1.38
CA GLY A 227 4.73 7.97 -1.17
C GLY A 227 4.99 7.00 -2.34
N VAL A 228 5.57 7.49 -3.45
CA VAL A 228 5.83 6.68 -4.65
C VAL A 228 7.06 5.80 -4.42
N VAL A 229 6.96 4.49 -4.69
CA VAL A 229 8.04 3.52 -4.42
C VAL A 229 9.33 3.80 -5.19
N THR A 230 9.25 4.46 -6.34
CA THR A 230 10.40 4.85 -7.16
C THR A 230 11.05 6.17 -6.75
N SER A 231 10.48 6.87 -5.76
CA SER A 231 10.95 8.18 -5.32
C SER A 231 12.34 8.09 -4.68
N ASP A 232 13.25 8.95 -5.12
CA ASP A 232 14.59 9.16 -4.57
C ASP A 232 14.77 10.57 -4.00
N THR A 233 13.68 11.32 -3.89
CA THR A 233 13.63 12.69 -3.38
C THR A 233 14.09 12.79 -1.91
N ARG A 234 14.47 14.01 -1.52
CA ARG A 234 14.71 14.39 -0.13
C ARG A 234 14.03 15.73 0.10
N GLU A 235 12.75 15.68 0.39
CA GLU A 235 11.88 16.86 0.39
C GLU A 235 12.03 17.67 1.69
N SER A 236 12.11 16.99 2.83
CA SER A 236 12.22 17.62 4.15
C SER A 236 13.01 16.75 5.10
N LEU A 237 13.79 17.39 5.97
CA LEU A 237 14.62 16.72 6.96
C LEU A 237 13.92 16.66 8.31
N TYR A 238 14.00 15.52 8.97
CA TYR A 238 13.45 15.33 10.30
C TYR A 238 14.42 14.59 11.20
N TRP A 239 14.41 14.97 12.48
CA TRP A 239 14.89 14.11 13.56
C TRP A 239 13.70 13.41 14.23
N LEU A 240 13.77 12.10 14.36
CA LEU A 240 12.76 11.27 15.01
C LEU A 240 13.24 10.87 16.40
N SER A 241 12.53 11.32 17.43
CA SER A 241 12.83 10.96 18.81
C SER A 241 12.35 9.54 19.13
N PRO A 242 13.03 8.84 20.06
CA PRO A 242 12.51 7.58 20.63
C PRO A 242 11.14 7.74 21.33
N GLN A 243 10.78 8.98 21.70
CA GLN A 243 9.49 9.34 22.30
C GLN A 243 8.37 9.51 21.26
N GLY A 244 8.63 9.23 19.98
CA GLY A 244 7.62 9.29 18.92
C GLY A 244 7.25 10.70 18.47
N VAL A 245 8.14 11.67 18.72
CA VAL A 245 8.04 13.05 18.23
C VAL A 245 8.98 13.25 17.05
N ARG A 246 8.49 13.86 15.96
CA ARG A 246 9.26 14.30 14.79
C ARG A 246 9.57 15.79 14.90
N PHE A 247 10.82 16.17 14.64
CA PHE A 247 11.28 17.56 14.67
C PHE A 247 11.79 17.92 13.27
N GLY A 248 11.14 18.86 12.61
CA GLY A 248 11.58 19.31 11.28
C GLY A 248 12.91 20.08 11.40
N ILE A 249 13.86 19.78 10.53
CA ILE A 249 15.18 20.43 10.51
C ILE A 249 15.24 21.36 9.31
N SER A 250 15.66 22.61 9.54
CA SER A 250 15.88 23.56 8.46
C SER A 250 17.04 23.15 7.55
N TRP A 251 16.86 23.37 6.24
CA TRP A 251 17.87 23.08 5.23
C TRP A 251 19.00 24.12 5.17
N ASP A 252 18.93 25.19 5.95
CA ASP A 252 19.95 26.23 5.93
C ASP A 252 21.31 25.71 6.43
N GLU A 253 22.37 26.18 5.78
CA GLU A 253 23.72 25.70 6.04
C GLU A 253 24.19 25.96 7.48
N ALA A 254 23.72 27.05 8.11
CA ALA A 254 24.09 27.34 9.49
C ALA A 254 23.53 26.30 10.46
N THR A 255 22.26 25.91 10.30
CA THR A 255 21.62 24.84 11.08
C THR A 255 22.30 23.49 10.83
N LEU A 256 22.51 23.10 9.57
CA LEU A 256 23.11 21.81 9.22
C LEU A 256 24.56 21.68 9.72
N ARG A 257 25.38 22.74 9.55
CA ARG A 257 26.76 22.76 10.06
C ARG A 257 26.79 22.72 11.59
N ALA A 258 25.92 23.47 12.27
CA ALA A 258 25.87 23.49 13.73
C ALA A 258 25.48 22.12 14.33
N LEU A 259 24.61 21.36 13.65
CA LEU A 259 24.20 20.02 14.05
C LEU A 259 25.14 18.91 13.51
N ASN A 260 26.15 19.28 12.71
CA ASN A 260 27.03 18.34 12.01
C ASN A 260 26.25 17.29 11.18
N LEU A 261 25.20 17.74 10.47
CA LEU A 261 24.35 16.88 9.66
C LEU A 261 24.66 17.03 8.17
N ASN A 262 24.73 15.89 7.48
CA ASN A 262 24.81 15.84 6.02
C ASN A 262 23.48 15.29 5.45
N PRO A 263 22.67 16.11 4.76
CA PRO A 263 21.39 15.66 4.20
C PRO A 263 21.47 14.44 3.28
N ALA A 264 22.60 14.26 2.58
CA ALA A 264 22.81 13.09 1.73
C ALA A 264 22.85 11.77 2.53
N GLY A 265 23.30 11.84 3.80
CA GLY A 265 23.34 10.73 4.72
C GLY A 265 22.03 10.46 5.47
N ALA A 266 21.00 11.29 5.28
CA ALA A 266 19.69 11.06 5.86
C ALA A 266 19.04 9.81 5.26
N ALA A 267 18.52 8.93 6.13
CA ALA A 267 17.76 7.77 5.70
C ALA A 267 16.46 8.22 5.04
N GLN A 268 16.06 7.58 3.93
CA GLN A 268 14.79 7.91 3.28
C GLN A 268 13.64 7.24 4.03
N ALA A 269 12.53 7.97 4.19
CA ALA A 269 11.29 7.44 4.74
C ALA A 269 10.07 8.10 4.08
N PRO A 270 8.98 7.37 3.84
CA PRO A 270 7.83 7.93 3.15
C PRO A 270 7.04 8.85 4.09
N TRP A 271 6.61 10.00 3.59
CA TRP A 271 5.84 10.97 4.39
C TRP A 271 4.63 10.37 5.13
N PRO A 272 3.81 9.48 4.52
CA PRO A 272 2.71 8.83 5.23
C PRO A 272 3.08 8.12 6.54
N ILE A 273 4.30 7.57 6.65
CA ILE A 273 4.78 6.95 7.89
C ILE A 273 5.34 8.01 8.83
N VAL A 274 6.19 8.92 8.33
CA VAL A 274 6.84 9.96 9.16
C VAL A 274 5.81 10.85 9.85
N ARG A 275 4.72 11.23 9.14
CA ARG A 275 3.68 12.11 9.69
C ARG A 275 2.88 11.51 10.85
N THR A 276 2.98 10.21 11.09
CA THR A 276 2.30 9.54 12.21
C THR A 276 2.95 9.87 13.56
N PHE A 277 4.19 10.35 13.56
CA PHE A 277 4.87 10.87 14.75
C PHE A 277 4.27 12.21 15.16
N ALA A 278 4.19 12.46 16.47
CA ALA A 278 3.74 13.73 17.02
C ALA A 278 4.65 14.87 16.54
N ALA A 279 4.09 16.03 16.23
CA ALA A 279 4.85 17.16 15.73
C ALA A 279 5.57 17.89 16.88
N GLY A 280 6.89 17.97 16.82
CA GLY A 280 7.70 18.82 17.69
C GLY A 280 8.02 20.18 17.06
N PRO A 281 8.64 21.09 17.84
CA PRO A 281 9.16 22.35 17.30
C PRO A 281 10.19 22.13 16.20
N ALA A 282 10.27 23.08 15.27
CA ALA A 282 11.32 23.07 14.25
C ALA A 282 12.70 23.30 14.87
N ILE A 283 13.70 22.60 14.35
CA ILE A 283 15.12 22.77 14.67
C ILE A 283 15.71 23.69 13.61
N SER A 284 15.88 24.95 13.98
CA SER A 284 16.54 25.96 13.17
C SER A 284 17.21 27.00 14.06
N ARG A 285 18.21 27.71 13.51
CA ARG A 285 18.84 28.85 14.19
C ARG A 285 17.81 29.89 14.64
N ASP A 286 16.87 30.25 13.77
CA ASP A 286 15.88 31.27 14.06
C ASP A 286 14.92 30.84 15.18
N SER A 287 14.53 29.56 15.21
CA SER A 287 13.70 29.01 16.30
C SER A 287 14.44 29.02 17.65
N ALA A 288 15.76 28.87 17.62
CA ALA A 288 16.61 28.89 18.81
C ALA A 288 16.88 30.31 19.35
N LEU A 289 16.74 31.35 18.53
CA LEU A 289 16.98 32.75 18.91
C LEU A 289 15.73 33.46 19.47
N LEU A 290 14.70 32.69 19.85
CA LEU A 290 13.46 33.23 20.41
C LEU A 290 13.55 33.29 21.94
N ALA A 291 13.33 34.48 22.50
CA ALA A 291 12.99 34.63 23.91
C ALA A 291 11.50 34.31 24.11
N ARG A 292 11.17 33.53 25.13
CA ARG A 292 9.79 33.22 25.48
C ARG A 292 9.58 33.42 26.98
N ASP A 293 8.62 34.27 27.34
CA ASP A 293 8.22 34.48 28.74
C ASP A 293 7.52 33.25 29.34
N THR A 294 6.90 32.44 28.48
CA THR A 294 6.27 31.17 28.82
C THR A 294 6.62 30.12 27.77
N LEU A 295 6.78 28.86 28.19
CA LEU A 295 6.74 27.75 27.23
C LEU A 295 5.35 27.76 26.58
N PRO A 296 5.24 27.56 25.25
CA PRO A 296 3.93 27.44 24.62
C PRO A 296 3.22 26.24 25.27
N GLY A 297 2.18 26.52 26.05
CA GLY A 297 1.34 25.48 26.68
C GLY A 297 0.43 24.76 25.69
N GLY A 298 0.80 24.73 24.40
CA GLY A 298 0.10 23.97 23.37
C GLY A 298 0.61 22.53 23.42
N GLY A 299 -0.30 21.58 23.53
CA GLY A 299 0.04 20.19 23.81
C GLY A 299 -0.70 19.66 25.02
N GLN A 300 -1.35 18.51 24.90
CA GLN A 300 -1.70 17.71 26.06
C GLN A 300 -0.42 17.33 26.82
N VAL A 301 -0.54 17.25 28.14
CA VAL A 301 0.57 16.91 29.03
C VAL A 301 0.21 15.60 29.73
N ALA A 302 1.15 14.67 29.80
CA ALA A 302 1.03 13.47 30.59
C ALA A 302 2.10 13.45 31.69
N LEU A 303 1.76 12.91 32.86
CA LEU A 303 2.73 12.62 33.90
C LEU A 303 3.66 11.50 33.41
N ILE A 304 4.97 11.70 33.57
CA ILE A 304 5.95 10.64 33.35
C ILE A 304 5.84 9.69 34.55
N PRO A 305 5.62 8.37 34.35
CA PRO A 305 5.57 7.42 35.46
C PRO A 305 6.90 7.41 36.21
N ASP A 306 6.86 7.48 37.54
CA ASP A 306 8.06 7.31 38.36
C ASP A 306 8.65 5.91 38.14
N ALA A 307 9.97 5.84 37.91
CA ALA A 307 10.70 4.61 37.67
C ALA A 307 10.61 3.58 38.83
N ALA A 308 9.99 3.94 39.96
CA ALA A 308 9.88 3.13 41.16
C ALA A 308 8.73 2.10 41.16
N GLN A 309 7.84 2.07 40.15
CA GLN A 309 6.71 1.14 40.12
C GLN A 309 6.84 -0.04 39.13
N ALA A 310 7.96 -0.18 38.42
CA ALA A 310 8.19 -1.30 37.49
C ALA A 310 8.86 -2.54 38.14
N GLY A 311 8.77 -2.67 39.48
CA GLY A 311 9.32 -3.79 40.22
C GLY A 311 8.36 -4.25 41.32
N GLY A 312 7.37 -5.06 40.94
CA GLY A 312 6.45 -5.76 41.84
C GLY A 312 6.06 -7.09 41.23
#